data_AF-A0A929ULV6-F1
#
_entry.id   AF-A0A929ULV6-F1
#
_cell.length_a   1.000
_cell.length_b   1.000
_cell.length_c   1.000
_cell.angle_alpha   90.00
_cell.angle_beta   90.00
_cell.angle_gamma   90.00
#
_symmetry.space_group_name_H-M   'P 1'
#
loop_
_entity.id
_entity.type
_entity.pdbx_description
1 polymer ?
#
loop_
_entity_poly.entity_id
_entity_poly.type
_entity_poly.pdbx_seq_one_letter_code
_entity_poly.pdbx_strand_id
1 'polypeptide(L)'
;VKDVLGTFTTSYATSGAARCKNIANGCRLINGATIYPGEEFSTLKAISPFTEANGYELAGSYLNGTVVESFGGGICQVSTTLYNACLKSELEIKQRQNHSMIVNYVKPSMDAAIAESSGKDFRFVNNTDAPIYIEGSTVGKSITFTIYGCEKRDPNREVSYESETLQTIDPVGVQVTMDATKPAGFARVTQSAHTGYKAQLWKVVKENGQQVSREVINHSSYMPAKKILTVGTAGANPASLEQLKAAVATGDEATITQAAGALASAPQTPEQTPLAAAQAAVVAANAQAQAAVQSGDPNAIAAAQAAQAQAAAALAAAQAGTQ
;
A
#
# COMPACT_ATOMS: atom_id res chain seq x y z
N VAL A 1 -12.82 -27.55 -20.74
CA VAL A 1 -12.17 -26.32 -21.23
C VAL A 1 -10.71 -26.61 -21.45
N LYS A 2 -10.13 -26.21 -22.59
CA LYS A 2 -8.76 -26.65 -22.95
C LYS A 2 -7.92 -25.55 -23.59
N ASP A 3 -8.55 -24.55 -24.20
CA ASP A 3 -7.86 -23.50 -24.93
C ASP A 3 -7.54 -22.34 -23.97
N VAL A 4 -6.34 -21.77 -24.09
CA VAL A 4 -5.95 -20.58 -23.32
C VAL A 4 -6.62 -19.35 -23.94
N LEU A 5 -7.53 -18.72 -23.21
CA LEU A 5 -8.17 -17.48 -23.63
C LEU A 5 -7.33 -16.26 -23.26
N GLY A 6 -6.63 -16.31 -22.13
CA GLY A 6 -5.82 -15.20 -21.65
C GLY A 6 -4.94 -15.58 -20.48
N THR A 7 -3.76 -14.99 -20.39
CA THR A 7 -2.83 -15.19 -19.29
C THR A 7 -2.15 -13.88 -18.91
N PHE A 8 -1.90 -13.68 -17.63
CA PHE A 8 -1.16 -12.53 -17.15
C PHE A 8 -0.35 -12.85 -15.89
N THR A 9 0.82 -12.24 -15.78
CA THR A 9 1.77 -12.45 -14.67
C THR A 9 2.19 -11.10 -14.09
N THR A 10 2.26 -11.02 -12.77
CA THR A 10 2.93 -9.91 -12.08
C THR A 10 3.97 -10.42 -11.10
N SER A 11 5.04 -9.64 -10.90
CA SER A 11 6.11 -9.97 -9.95
C SER A 11 5.89 -9.29 -8.60
N TYR A 12 6.24 -9.99 -7.53
CA TYR A 12 6.31 -9.46 -6.16
C TYR A 12 7.66 -9.79 -5.50
N ALA A 13 8.73 -9.87 -6.29
CA ALA A 13 10.06 -10.32 -5.87
C ALA A 13 10.62 -9.61 -4.61
N THR A 14 10.34 -8.31 -4.47
CA THR A 14 10.80 -7.47 -3.35
C THR A 14 9.97 -7.62 -2.07
N SER A 15 8.93 -8.47 -2.09
CA SER A 15 8.03 -8.64 -0.94
C SER A 15 8.67 -9.45 0.18
N GLY A 16 8.36 -9.05 1.42
CA GLY A 16 8.60 -9.84 2.64
C GLY A 16 7.70 -11.07 2.72
N ALA A 17 8.02 -11.97 3.67
CA ALA A 17 7.39 -13.29 3.79
C ALA A 17 5.87 -13.23 3.95
N ALA A 18 5.36 -12.36 4.83
CA ALA A 18 3.92 -12.23 5.08
C ALA A 18 3.12 -11.84 3.83
N ARG A 19 3.59 -10.82 3.09
CA ARG A 19 2.97 -10.42 1.81
C ARG A 19 3.03 -11.54 0.77
N CYS A 20 4.13 -12.31 0.71
CA CYS A 20 4.23 -13.47 -0.19
C CYS A 20 3.18 -14.53 0.15
N LYS A 21 3.01 -14.86 1.43
CA LYS A 21 2.00 -15.82 1.89
C LYS A 21 0.59 -15.35 1.57
N ASN A 22 0.27 -14.07 1.79
CA ASN A 22 -1.03 -13.49 1.45
C ASN A 22 -1.37 -13.62 -0.04
N ILE A 23 -0.41 -13.31 -0.91
CA ILE A 23 -0.58 -13.43 -2.37
C ILE A 23 -0.77 -14.90 -2.78
N ALA A 24 0.04 -15.81 -2.22
CA ALA A 24 -0.08 -17.23 -2.47
C ALA A 24 -1.44 -17.79 -2.01
N ASN A 25 -1.93 -17.38 -0.84
CA ASN A 25 -3.23 -17.79 -0.32
C ASN A 25 -4.38 -17.26 -1.18
N GLY A 26 -4.37 -15.97 -1.53
CA GLY A 26 -5.39 -15.40 -2.43
C GLY A 26 -5.39 -16.07 -3.81
N CYS A 27 -4.22 -16.40 -4.36
CA CYS A 27 -4.09 -17.17 -5.59
C CYS A 27 -4.71 -18.58 -5.45
N ARG A 28 -4.39 -19.29 -4.36
CA ARG A 28 -4.91 -20.63 -4.07
C ARG A 28 -6.43 -20.65 -3.96
N LEU A 29 -7.04 -19.63 -3.35
CA LEU A 29 -8.49 -19.53 -3.18
C LEU A 29 -9.25 -19.31 -4.51
N ILE A 30 -8.61 -18.67 -5.49
CA ILE A 30 -9.18 -18.46 -6.83
C ILE A 30 -8.87 -19.64 -7.77
N ASN A 31 -7.71 -20.26 -7.61
CA ASN A 31 -7.26 -21.38 -8.44
C ASN A 31 -8.27 -22.53 -8.41
N GLY A 32 -8.65 -23.01 -9.59
CA GLY A 32 -9.61 -24.10 -9.73
C GLY A 32 -11.05 -23.64 -9.98
N ALA A 33 -11.32 -22.33 -9.91
CA ALA A 33 -12.67 -21.82 -10.14
C ALA A 33 -13.15 -22.12 -11.56
N THR A 34 -14.35 -22.69 -11.68
CA THR A 34 -15.07 -22.87 -12.94
C THR A 34 -16.30 -21.96 -12.95
N ILE A 35 -16.45 -21.16 -14.01
CA ILE A 35 -17.52 -20.16 -14.12
C ILE A 35 -18.31 -20.49 -15.38
N TYR A 36 -19.60 -20.79 -15.23
CA TYR A 36 -20.49 -21.15 -16.33
C TYR A 36 -20.96 -19.92 -17.12
N PRO A 37 -21.43 -20.10 -18.37
CA PRO A 37 -22.00 -19.02 -19.16
C PRO A 37 -23.03 -18.19 -18.39
N GLY A 38 -22.87 -16.88 -18.41
CA GLY A 38 -23.74 -15.91 -17.72
C GLY A 38 -23.47 -15.74 -16.22
N GLU A 39 -22.62 -16.56 -15.60
CA GLU A 39 -22.29 -16.41 -14.18
C GLU A 39 -21.32 -15.25 -13.94
N GLU A 40 -21.53 -14.56 -12.82
CA GLU A 40 -20.64 -13.51 -12.33
C GLU A 40 -19.68 -14.07 -11.28
N PHE A 41 -18.40 -13.73 -11.39
CA PHE A 41 -17.39 -14.02 -10.38
C PHE A 41 -17.02 -12.75 -9.62
N SER A 42 -17.04 -12.82 -8.29
CA SER A 42 -16.56 -11.77 -7.39
C SER A 42 -15.21 -12.17 -6.81
N THR A 43 -14.18 -11.40 -7.11
CA THR A 43 -12.84 -11.67 -6.60
C THR A 43 -12.79 -11.50 -5.10
N LEU A 44 -13.36 -10.43 -4.57
CA LEU A 44 -13.39 -10.16 -3.14
C LEU A 44 -14.09 -11.30 -2.39
N LYS A 45 -15.25 -11.76 -2.85
CA LYS A 45 -15.98 -12.88 -2.23
C LYS A 45 -15.18 -14.19 -2.25
N ALA A 46 -14.41 -14.44 -3.30
CA ALA A 46 -13.62 -15.66 -3.42
C ALA A 46 -12.44 -15.73 -2.43
N ILE A 47 -11.90 -14.57 -2.04
CA ILE A 47 -10.69 -14.50 -1.21
C ILE A 47 -10.94 -13.99 0.22
N SER A 48 -12.11 -13.43 0.51
CA SER A 48 -12.47 -12.97 1.85
C SER A 48 -12.93 -14.14 2.74
N PRO A 49 -12.94 -13.97 4.08
CA PRO A 49 -12.51 -12.79 4.86
C PRO A 49 -10.98 -12.69 5.01
N PHE A 50 -10.45 -11.48 5.17
CA PHE A 50 -9.02 -11.27 5.43
C PHE A 50 -8.68 -11.46 6.91
N THR A 51 -8.52 -12.71 7.32
CA THR A 51 -8.22 -13.09 8.71
C THR A 51 -7.10 -14.13 8.77
N GLU A 52 -6.44 -14.24 9.93
CA GLU A 52 -5.47 -15.31 10.20
C GLU A 52 -6.06 -16.71 10.00
N ALA A 53 -7.29 -16.93 10.46
CA ALA A 53 -8.00 -18.19 10.28
C ALA A 53 -8.23 -18.57 8.81
N ASN A 54 -8.34 -17.57 7.92
CA ASN A 54 -8.43 -17.80 6.48
C ASN A 54 -7.05 -17.84 5.78
N GLY A 55 -5.96 -17.92 6.56
CA GLY A 55 -4.60 -18.07 6.06
C GLY A 55 -3.89 -16.76 5.69
N TYR A 56 -4.34 -15.63 6.21
CA TYR A 56 -3.71 -14.32 5.98
C TYR A 56 -2.82 -13.88 7.14
N GLU A 57 -1.73 -13.20 6.82
CA GLU A 57 -0.83 -12.55 7.77
C GLU A 57 -0.93 -11.02 7.68
N LEU A 58 -0.50 -10.32 8.73
CA LEU A 58 -0.34 -8.87 8.72
C LEU A 58 0.79 -8.50 7.74
N ALA A 59 0.48 -7.61 6.80
CA ALA A 59 1.45 -7.06 5.88
C ALA A 59 1.06 -5.62 5.50
N GLY A 60 2.03 -4.85 5.02
CA GLY A 60 1.77 -3.48 4.55
C GLY A 60 0.70 -3.43 3.46
N SER A 61 -0.27 -2.54 3.64
CA SER A 61 -1.40 -2.26 2.77
C SER A 61 -1.60 -0.75 2.64
N TYR A 62 -2.16 -0.29 1.52
CA TYR A 62 -2.44 1.12 1.31
C TYR A 62 -3.82 1.47 1.89
N LEU A 63 -3.85 2.40 2.84
CA LEU A 63 -5.08 2.97 3.39
C LEU A 63 -4.97 4.50 3.38
N ASN A 64 -5.88 5.18 2.67
CA ASN A 64 -5.98 6.65 2.63
C ASN A 64 -4.67 7.40 2.31
N GLY A 65 -3.80 6.84 1.47
CA GLY A 65 -2.54 7.49 1.08
C GLY A 65 -1.35 7.17 2.00
N THR A 66 -1.52 6.29 2.99
CA THR A 66 -0.47 5.82 3.89
C THR A 66 -0.36 4.29 3.82
N VAL A 67 0.82 3.76 4.18
CA VAL A 67 1.04 2.33 4.36
C VAL A 67 0.73 1.96 5.80
N VAL A 68 -0.25 1.08 6.00
CA VAL A 68 -0.65 0.53 7.31
C VAL A 68 -0.54 -1.00 7.28
N GLU A 69 -0.31 -1.63 8.42
CA GLU A 69 -0.38 -3.10 8.49
C GLU A 69 -1.83 -3.56 8.53
N SER A 70 -2.19 -4.49 7.64
CA SER A 70 -3.50 -5.15 7.66
C SER A 70 -3.37 -6.60 7.25
N PHE A 71 -4.33 -7.43 7.67
CA PHE A 71 -4.46 -8.77 7.13
C PHE A 71 -4.73 -8.69 5.62
N GLY A 72 -4.13 -9.61 4.86
CA GLY A 72 -4.29 -9.64 3.41
C GLY A 72 -3.49 -8.58 2.65
N GLY A 73 -2.52 -7.89 3.27
CA GLY A 73 -1.61 -7.01 2.53
C GLY A 73 -1.00 -7.73 1.32
N GLY A 74 -1.26 -7.22 0.11
CA GLY A 74 -0.87 -7.84 -1.17
C GLY A 74 -2.03 -8.33 -2.06
N ILE A 75 -3.24 -8.52 -1.54
CA ILE A 75 -4.40 -9.06 -2.29
C ILE A 75 -4.81 -8.24 -3.53
N CYS A 76 -4.58 -6.92 -3.54
CA CYS A 76 -4.91 -6.11 -4.72
C CYS A 76 -4.04 -6.48 -5.94
N GLN A 77 -2.84 -7.03 -5.71
CA GLN A 77 -2.01 -7.57 -6.77
C GLN A 77 -2.60 -8.86 -7.35
N VAL A 78 -3.24 -9.69 -6.52
CA VAL A 78 -3.97 -10.88 -6.95
C VAL A 78 -5.12 -10.47 -7.87
N SER A 79 -5.99 -9.56 -7.41
CA SER A 79 -7.09 -8.99 -8.19
C SER A 79 -6.60 -8.35 -9.50
N THR A 80 -5.54 -7.54 -9.44
CA THR A 80 -4.96 -6.91 -10.64
C THR A 80 -4.44 -7.94 -11.64
N THR A 81 -3.80 -9.01 -11.17
CA THR A 81 -3.29 -10.05 -12.06
C THR A 81 -4.44 -10.78 -12.75
N LEU A 82 -5.49 -11.12 -12.00
CA LEU A 82 -6.69 -11.75 -12.54
C LEU A 82 -7.40 -10.83 -13.55
N TYR A 83 -7.55 -9.55 -13.22
CA TYR A 83 -8.15 -8.55 -14.10
C TYR A 83 -7.50 -8.51 -15.48
N ASN A 84 -6.17 -8.48 -15.55
CA ASN A 84 -5.48 -8.45 -16.83
C ASN A 84 -5.56 -9.77 -17.60
N ALA A 85 -5.65 -10.91 -16.90
CA ALA A 85 -5.95 -12.19 -17.53
C ALA A 85 -7.36 -12.17 -18.14
N CYS A 86 -8.37 -11.69 -17.40
CA CYS A 86 -9.75 -11.52 -17.87
C CYS A 86 -9.85 -10.56 -19.07
N LEU A 87 -9.10 -9.46 -19.07
CA LEU A 87 -9.01 -8.55 -20.22
C LEU A 87 -8.51 -9.30 -21.47
N LYS A 88 -7.41 -10.05 -21.34
CA LYS A 88 -6.87 -10.83 -22.47
C LYS A 88 -7.83 -11.93 -22.95
N SER A 89 -8.64 -12.47 -22.04
CA SER A 89 -9.75 -13.38 -22.35
C SER A 89 -11.00 -12.69 -22.89
N GLU A 90 -11.01 -11.36 -22.98
CA GLU A 90 -12.14 -10.53 -23.41
C GLU A 90 -13.45 -10.79 -22.63
N LEU A 91 -13.33 -11.11 -21.34
CA LEU A 91 -14.46 -11.28 -20.44
C LEU A 91 -15.11 -9.93 -20.12
N GLU A 92 -16.43 -9.93 -19.89
CA GLU A 92 -17.17 -8.73 -19.52
C GLU A 92 -16.82 -8.29 -18.09
N ILE A 93 -16.27 -7.09 -17.94
CA ILE A 93 -15.92 -6.52 -16.64
C ILE A 93 -17.12 -5.76 -16.08
N LYS A 94 -17.67 -6.21 -14.95
CA LYS A 94 -18.82 -5.59 -14.28
C LYS A 94 -18.41 -4.54 -13.26
N GLN A 95 -17.31 -4.76 -12.57
CA GLN A 95 -16.78 -3.83 -11.60
C GLN A 95 -15.25 -3.83 -11.63
N ARG A 96 -14.68 -2.63 -11.74
CA ARG A 96 -13.25 -2.39 -11.56
C ARG A 96 -13.05 -0.99 -11.00
N GLN A 97 -12.14 -0.86 -10.04
CA GLN A 97 -11.64 0.43 -9.56
C GLN A 97 -10.12 0.44 -9.56
N ASN A 98 -9.51 1.60 -9.81
CA ASN A 98 -8.07 1.78 -9.63
C ASN A 98 -7.71 2.02 -8.15
N HIS A 99 -6.44 1.85 -7.82
CA HIS A 99 -5.86 2.24 -6.54
C HIS A 99 -5.89 3.76 -6.38
N SER A 100 -5.97 4.23 -5.12
CA SER A 100 -5.88 5.66 -4.82
C SER A 100 -4.49 6.24 -5.10
N MET A 101 -3.43 5.42 -5.06
CA MET A 101 -2.05 5.77 -5.41
C MET A 101 -1.52 4.81 -6.45
N ILE A 102 -0.48 5.20 -7.19
CA ILE A 102 0.10 4.36 -8.22
C ILE A 102 0.71 3.07 -7.64
N VAL A 103 0.54 1.96 -8.36
CA VAL A 103 1.16 0.67 -8.05
C VAL A 103 2.23 0.35 -9.09
N ASN A 104 3.29 -0.34 -8.70
CA ASN A 104 4.48 -0.53 -9.54
C ASN A 104 4.53 -1.89 -10.26
N TYR A 105 3.56 -2.79 -10.01
CA TYR A 105 3.54 -4.13 -10.62
C TYR A 105 2.76 -4.19 -11.94
N VAL A 106 2.10 -3.11 -12.35
CA VAL A 106 1.47 -2.92 -13.66
C VAL A 106 1.56 -1.46 -14.09
N LYS A 107 1.33 -1.17 -15.38
CA LYS A 107 1.23 0.21 -15.89
C LYS A 107 -0.05 0.90 -15.36
N PRO A 108 -0.11 2.24 -15.37
CA PRO A 108 -1.33 2.98 -15.05
C PRO A 108 -2.55 2.45 -15.84
N SER A 109 -3.72 2.49 -15.21
CA SER A 109 -5.00 1.99 -15.71
C SER A 109 -5.13 0.48 -15.92
N MET A 110 -4.08 -0.31 -15.67
CA MET A 110 -4.12 -1.78 -15.73
C MET A 110 -4.37 -2.43 -14.36
N ASP A 111 -4.57 -1.66 -13.29
CA ASP A 111 -4.78 -2.18 -11.94
C ASP A 111 -6.26 -2.39 -11.59
N ALA A 112 -6.54 -3.30 -10.65
CA ALA A 112 -7.87 -3.51 -10.09
C ALA A 112 -7.78 -3.64 -8.56
N ALA A 113 -8.16 -2.57 -7.86
CA ALA A 113 -8.14 -2.48 -6.40
C ALA A 113 -9.39 -3.14 -5.79
N ILE A 114 -9.20 -3.81 -4.66
CA ILE A 114 -10.26 -4.41 -3.85
C ILE A 114 -10.10 -4.00 -2.39
N ALA A 115 -11.20 -3.90 -1.66
CA ALA A 115 -11.21 -3.56 -0.23
C ALA A 115 -12.57 -3.87 0.40
N GLU A 116 -12.58 -4.71 1.46
CA GLU A 116 -13.79 -5.04 2.23
C GLU A 116 -14.46 -3.78 2.80
N SER A 117 -13.67 -2.85 3.33
CA SER A 117 -14.15 -1.66 4.04
C SER A 117 -14.85 -0.62 3.17
N SER A 118 -14.69 -0.67 1.84
CA SER A 118 -15.27 0.32 0.91
C SER A 118 -16.09 -0.29 -0.21
N GLY A 119 -16.35 -1.61 -0.17
CA GLY A 119 -17.09 -2.31 -1.22
C GLY A 119 -16.39 -2.34 -2.58
N LYS A 120 -15.08 -2.10 -2.62
CA LYS A 120 -14.28 -2.22 -3.85
C LYS A 120 -14.05 -3.69 -4.15
N ASP A 121 -14.46 -4.11 -5.34
CA ASP A 121 -14.37 -5.47 -5.80
C ASP A 121 -13.97 -5.47 -7.29
N PHE A 122 -13.34 -6.55 -7.72
CA PHE A 122 -13.15 -6.87 -9.12
C PHE A 122 -14.13 -7.97 -9.49
N ARG A 123 -15.12 -7.62 -10.32
CA ARG A 123 -16.17 -8.53 -10.78
C ARG A 123 -16.24 -8.61 -12.29
N PHE A 124 -16.41 -9.81 -12.80
CA PHE A 124 -16.56 -10.08 -14.23
C PHE A 124 -17.60 -11.18 -14.47
N VAL A 125 -18.16 -11.20 -15.67
CA VAL A 125 -19.12 -12.22 -16.12
C VAL A 125 -18.47 -13.08 -17.18
N ASN A 126 -18.74 -14.37 -17.13
CA ASN A 126 -18.46 -15.24 -18.26
C ASN A 126 -19.52 -14.99 -19.36
N ASN A 127 -19.24 -14.04 -20.23
CA ASN A 127 -20.07 -13.70 -21.39
C ASN A 127 -19.86 -14.63 -22.60
N THR A 128 -19.14 -15.74 -22.43
CA THR A 128 -18.98 -16.77 -23.46
C THR A 128 -20.09 -17.82 -23.37
N ASP A 129 -20.20 -18.68 -24.38
CA ASP A 129 -21.20 -19.76 -24.44
C ASP A 129 -20.67 -21.11 -23.94
N ALA A 130 -19.48 -21.14 -23.35
CA ALA A 130 -18.90 -22.30 -22.70
C ALA A 130 -18.41 -21.96 -21.28
N PRO A 131 -18.24 -22.94 -20.38
CA PRO A 131 -17.58 -22.68 -19.11
C PRO A 131 -16.18 -22.12 -19.32
N ILE A 132 -15.68 -21.38 -18.34
CA ILE A 132 -14.26 -21.01 -18.23
C ILE A 132 -13.68 -21.57 -16.95
N TYR A 133 -12.37 -21.84 -16.94
CA TYR A 133 -11.63 -22.32 -15.78
C TYR A 133 -10.46 -21.38 -15.48
N ILE A 134 -10.27 -21.06 -14.21
CA ILE A 134 -9.20 -20.18 -13.74
C ILE A 134 -8.11 -21.03 -13.12
N GLU A 135 -6.95 -21.07 -13.78
CA GLU A 135 -5.73 -21.59 -13.20
C GLU A 135 -4.93 -20.45 -12.56
N GLY A 136 -4.59 -20.59 -11.29
CA GLY A 136 -3.74 -19.67 -10.55
C GLY A 136 -2.47 -20.36 -10.06
N SER A 137 -1.31 -19.73 -10.25
CA SER A 137 -0.04 -20.24 -9.71
C SER A 137 0.83 -19.14 -9.12
N THR A 138 1.65 -19.53 -8.14
CA THR A 138 2.70 -18.67 -7.60
C THR A 138 4.05 -19.39 -7.64
N VAL A 139 4.99 -18.88 -8.44
CA VAL A 139 6.33 -19.47 -8.63
C VAL A 139 7.36 -18.36 -8.69
N GLY A 140 8.48 -18.52 -7.98
CA GLY A 140 9.60 -17.56 -8.05
C GLY A 140 9.21 -16.13 -7.66
N LYS A 141 8.31 -15.96 -6.68
CA LYS A 141 7.70 -14.68 -6.31
C LYS A 141 7.02 -13.94 -7.47
N SER A 142 6.42 -14.69 -8.39
CA SER A 142 5.49 -14.19 -9.40
C SER A 142 4.14 -14.87 -9.20
N ILE A 143 3.06 -14.18 -9.57
CA ILE A 143 1.71 -14.71 -9.59
C ILE A 143 1.23 -14.66 -11.03
N THR A 144 0.63 -15.77 -11.48
CA THR A 144 0.09 -15.92 -12.82
C THR A 144 -1.33 -16.43 -12.73
N PHE A 145 -2.23 -15.83 -13.51
CA PHE A 145 -3.53 -16.42 -13.80
C PHE A 145 -3.64 -16.74 -15.28
N THR A 146 -4.12 -17.93 -15.60
CA THR A 146 -4.48 -18.36 -16.95
C THR A 146 -5.96 -18.73 -16.98
N ILE A 147 -6.70 -18.12 -17.89
CA ILE A 147 -8.12 -18.43 -18.11
C ILE A 147 -8.21 -19.39 -19.29
N TYR A 148 -8.76 -20.56 -19.03
CA TYR A 148 -9.06 -21.58 -20.02
C TYR A 148 -10.53 -21.56 -20.42
N GLY A 149 -10.83 -21.86 -21.67
CA GLY A 149 -12.21 -21.90 -22.18
C GLY A 149 -12.34 -22.67 -23.48
N CYS A 150 -13.20 -22.17 -24.35
CA CYS A 150 -13.34 -22.56 -25.75
C CYS A 150 -12.97 -21.36 -26.61
N GLU A 151 -11.82 -21.41 -27.28
CA GLU A 151 -11.38 -20.31 -28.14
C GLU A 151 -12.17 -20.31 -29.44
N LYS A 152 -12.82 -19.18 -29.75
CA LYS A 152 -13.65 -18.99 -30.96
C LYS A 152 -13.25 -17.75 -31.75
N ARG A 153 -12.30 -16.97 -31.24
CA ARG A 153 -11.78 -15.79 -31.93
C ARG A 153 -10.92 -16.25 -33.11
N ASP A 154 -10.89 -15.42 -34.15
CA ASP A 154 -10.05 -15.68 -35.32
C ASP A 154 -8.57 -15.80 -34.89
N PRO A 155 -7.83 -16.85 -35.29
CA PRO A 155 -6.42 -17.02 -34.94
C PRO A 155 -5.51 -15.90 -35.47
N ASN A 156 -5.94 -15.14 -36.50
CA ASN A 156 -5.22 -13.97 -37.01
C ASN A 156 -5.63 -12.66 -36.32
N ARG A 157 -6.51 -12.74 -35.31
CA ARG A 157 -6.95 -11.61 -34.50
C ARG A 157 -6.17 -11.56 -33.19
N GLU A 158 -5.58 -10.40 -32.93
CA GLU A 158 -4.82 -10.13 -31.72
C GLU A 158 -5.46 -8.99 -30.93
N VAL A 159 -5.46 -9.12 -29.59
CA VAL A 159 -5.86 -8.05 -28.68
C VAL A 159 -4.70 -7.65 -27.78
N SER A 160 -4.53 -6.34 -27.62
CA SER A 160 -3.55 -5.76 -26.71
C SER A 160 -4.16 -4.63 -25.90
N TYR A 161 -3.56 -4.38 -24.74
CA TYR A 161 -4.03 -3.37 -23.80
C TYR A 161 -2.91 -2.38 -23.54
N GLU A 162 -3.13 -1.13 -23.94
CA GLU A 162 -2.11 -0.08 -23.94
C GLU A 162 -2.48 1.03 -22.97
N SER A 163 -1.63 1.24 -21.96
CA SER A 163 -1.76 2.33 -21.01
C SER A 163 -1.26 3.64 -21.63
N GLU A 164 -2.04 4.70 -21.50
CA GLU A 164 -1.66 6.06 -21.85
C GLU A 164 -1.76 6.97 -20.63
N THR A 165 -0.67 7.68 -20.32
CA THR A 165 -0.66 8.70 -19.26
C THR A 165 -1.10 10.03 -19.85
N LEU A 166 -2.23 10.55 -19.35
CA LEU A 166 -2.83 11.81 -19.78
C LEU A 166 -2.29 13.01 -18.99
N GLN A 167 -1.96 12.78 -17.72
CA GLN A 167 -1.45 13.82 -16.83
C GLN A 167 -0.51 13.21 -15.79
N THR A 168 0.62 13.85 -15.56
CA THR A 168 1.51 13.61 -14.41
C THR A 168 1.27 14.71 -13.37
N ILE A 169 1.15 14.33 -12.11
CA ILE A 169 0.84 15.25 -11.01
C ILE A 169 1.95 15.12 -9.96
N ASP A 170 2.90 16.04 -9.97
CA ASP A 170 3.99 16.02 -9.00
C ASP A 170 3.49 16.40 -7.60
N PRO A 171 3.96 15.70 -6.55
CA PRO A 171 3.63 16.03 -5.18
C PRO A 171 4.32 17.35 -4.79
N VAL A 172 3.53 18.37 -4.44
CA VAL A 172 4.06 19.69 -4.05
C VAL A 172 4.22 19.77 -2.53
N GLY A 173 5.43 20.16 -2.11
CA GLY A 173 5.79 20.41 -0.71
C GLY A 173 6.01 19.15 0.13
N VAL A 174 6.32 19.37 1.40
CA VAL A 174 6.51 18.32 2.40
C VAL A 174 5.41 18.37 3.46
N GLN A 175 4.94 17.22 3.91
CA GLN A 175 4.11 17.11 5.10
C GLN A 175 5.02 16.84 6.30
N VAL A 176 4.82 17.55 7.40
CA VAL A 176 5.62 17.39 8.62
C VAL A 176 4.79 16.73 9.70
N THR A 177 5.34 15.66 10.26
CA THR A 177 4.80 15.02 11.47
C THR A 177 5.72 15.39 12.63
N MET A 178 5.20 16.17 13.59
CA MET A 178 5.91 16.44 14.84
C MET A 178 5.66 15.28 15.81
N ASP A 179 6.72 14.59 16.21
CA ASP A 179 6.65 13.41 17.06
C ASP A 179 7.31 13.69 18.43
N ALA A 180 6.47 13.86 19.45
CA ALA A 180 6.92 14.10 20.81
C ALA A 180 7.61 12.89 21.46
N THR A 181 7.56 11.72 20.82
CA THR A 181 8.27 10.51 21.25
C THR A 181 9.66 10.36 20.62
N LYS A 182 10.05 11.29 19.73
CA LYS A 182 11.39 11.35 19.13
C LYS A 182 12.13 12.57 19.65
N PRO A 183 13.44 12.45 19.97
CA PRO A 183 14.20 13.53 20.56
C PRO A 183 14.29 14.73 19.60
N ALA A 184 14.36 15.93 20.18
CA ALA A 184 14.71 17.16 19.48
C ALA A 184 15.95 16.94 18.59
N GLY A 185 15.91 17.42 17.34
CA GLY A 185 16.95 17.17 16.34
C GLY A 185 16.76 15.91 15.50
N PHE A 186 15.84 15.01 15.86
CA PHE A 186 15.44 13.91 14.98
C PHE A 186 14.72 14.49 13.76
N ALA A 187 15.24 14.26 12.55
CA ALA A 187 14.58 14.61 11.30
C ALA A 187 14.81 13.49 10.27
N ARG A 188 13.75 12.77 9.92
CA ARG A 188 13.82 11.64 8.99
C ARG A 188 12.60 11.59 8.08
N VAL A 189 12.86 11.25 6.82
CA VAL A 189 11.81 10.97 5.84
C VAL A 189 11.18 9.63 6.21
N THR A 190 9.91 9.65 6.58
CA THR A 190 9.14 8.44 6.93
C THR A 190 8.21 7.99 5.82
N GLN A 191 7.96 8.85 4.83
CA GLN A 191 7.30 8.48 3.58
C GLN A 191 7.93 9.28 2.42
N SER A 192 8.30 8.59 1.35
CA SER A 192 8.74 9.25 0.11
C SER A 192 7.55 9.86 -0.62
N ALA A 193 7.80 10.90 -1.41
CA ALA A 193 6.76 11.47 -2.27
C ALA A 193 6.35 10.45 -3.34
N HIS A 194 5.06 10.39 -3.65
CA HIS A 194 4.52 9.58 -4.75
C HIS A 194 3.90 10.49 -5.79
N THR A 195 4.32 10.34 -7.04
CA THR A 195 3.73 11.04 -8.19
C THR A 195 2.33 10.50 -8.47
N GLY A 196 1.39 11.42 -8.64
CA GLY A 196 0.03 11.12 -9.07
C GLY A 196 -0.08 11.10 -10.60
N TYR A 197 -1.13 10.47 -11.11
CA TYR A 197 -1.34 10.34 -12.55
C TYR A 197 -2.83 10.36 -12.89
N LYS A 198 -3.17 10.90 -14.06
CA LYS A 198 -4.40 10.51 -14.77
C LYS A 198 -3.99 9.70 -15.99
N ALA A 199 -4.66 8.58 -16.21
CA ALA A 199 -4.35 7.66 -17.29
C ALA A 199 -5.61 7.02 -17.85
N GLN A 200 -5.50 6.47 -19.05
CA GLN A 200 -6.55 5.67 -19.68
C GLN A 200 -5.97 4.37 -20.23
N LEU A 201 -6.82 3.35 -20.35
CA LEU A 201 -6.43 2.06 -20.94
C LEU A 201 -7.16 1.86 -22.26
N TRP A 202 -6.39 1.64 -23.31
CA TRP A 202 -6.89 1.28 -24.63
C TRP A 202 -7.00 -0.24 -24.76
N LYS A 203 -8.04 -0.73 -25.41
CA LYS A 203 -8.08 -2.03 -26.08
C LYS A 203 -7.78 -1.79 -27.56
N VAL A 204 -6.74 -2.44 -28.06
CA VAL A 204 -6.34 -2.38 -29.47
C VAL A 204 -6.55 -3.76 -30.07
N VAL A 205 -7.32 -3.82 -31.16
CA VAL A 205 -7.60 -5.05 -31.90
C VAL A 205 -6.86 -4.98 -33.24
N LYS A 206 -6.11 -6.03 -33.55
CA LYS A 206 -5.48 -6.21 -34.86
C LYS A 206 -6.02 -7.45 -35.55
N GLU A 207 -6.19 -7.38 -36.86
CA GLU A 207 -6.50 -8.52 -37.71
C GLU A 207 -5.47 -8.55 -38.84
N ASN A 208 -4.84 -9.70 -39.06
CA ASN A 208 -3.76 -9.85 -40.05
C ASN A 208 -2.63 -8.82 -39.86
N GLY A 209 -2.31 -8.49 -38.60
CA GLY A 209 -1.29 -7.51 -38.23
C GLY A 209 -1.70 -6.04 -38.38
N GLN A 210 -2.86 -5.74 -38.96
CA GLN A 210 -3.36 -4.37 -39.12
C GLN A 210 -4.32 -4.01 -37.99
N GLN A 211 -4.17 -2.81 -37.42
CA GLN A 211 -5.09 -2.33 -36.40
C GLN A 211 -6.46 -2.04 -37.01
N VAL A 212 -7.48 -2.73 -36.51
CA VAL A 212 -8.88 -2.59 -36.96
C VAL A 212 -9.75 -1.84 -35.95
N SER A 213 -9.39 -1.86 -34.66
CA SER A 213 -10.07 -1.06 -33.63
C SER A 213 -9.08 -0.59 -32.55
N ARG A 214 -9.40 0.58 -31.96
CA ARG A 214 -8.74 1.15 -30.78
C ARG A 214 -9.79 1.89 -29.94
N GLU A 215 -10.07 1.39 -28.75
CA GLU A 215 -11.16 1.88 -27.90
C GLU A 215 -10.66 2.09 -26.46
N VAL A 216 -11.06 3.19 -25.82
CA VAL A 216 -10.79 3.41 -24.40
C VAL A 216 -11.74 2.54 -23.58
N ILE A 217 -11.20 1.64 -22.75
CA ILE A 217 -12.00 0.75 -21.91
C ILE A 217 -12.10 1.19 -20.45
N ASN A 218 -11.18 2.05 -19.98
CA ASN A 218 -11.29 2.67 -18.66
C ASN A 218 -10.44 3.94 -18.55
N HIS A 219 -10.72 4.70 -17.49
CA HIS A 219 -9.89 5.82 -17.02
C HIS A 219 -9.52 5.57 -15.56
N SER A 220 -8.37 6.10 -15.13
CA SER A 220 -7.89 6.00 -13.74
C SER A 220 -7.29 7.33 -13.29
N SER A 221 -7.46 7.62 -12.00
CA SER A 221 -6.89 8.79 -11.34
C SER A 221 -6.20 8.36 -10.06
N TYR A 222 -4.90 8.59 -9.98
CA TYR A 222 -4.02 8.27 -8.86
C TYR A 222 -3.60 9.57 -8.19
N MET A 223 -3.87 9.67 -6.90
CA MET A 223 -3.53 10.83 -6.09
C MET A 223 -2.03 10.88 -5.84
N PRO A 224 -1.38 12.05 -5.97
CA PRO A 224 -0.04 12.23 -5.47
C PRO A 224 -0.04 12.13 -3.94
N ALA A 225 1.05 11.66 -3.36
CA ALA A 225 1.27 11.70 -1.92
C ALA A 225 2.51 12.53 -1.62
N LYS A 226 2.39 13.45 -0.66
CA LYS A 226 3.53 14.26 -0.22
C LYS A 226 4.57 13.38 0.46
N LYS A 227 5.82 13.85 0.40
CA LYS A 227 6.86 13.38 1.29
C LYS A 227 6.47 13.67 2.73
N ILE A 228 6.63 12.71 3.64
CA ILE A 228 6.44 12.93 5.08
C ILE A 228 7.80 13.01 5.75
N LEU A 229 8.08 14.15 6.37
CA LEU A 229 9.24 14.38 7.23
C LEU A 229 8.78 14.30 8.69
N THR A 230 9.28 13.32 9.43
CA THR A 230 9.04 13.24 10.87
C THR A 230 10.13 14.00 11.61
N VAL A 231 9.71 14.95 12.44
CA VAL A 231 10.58 15.79 13.27
C VAL A 231 10.32 15.48 14.74
N GLY A 232 11.37 15.13 15.48
CA GLY A 232 11.27 14.88 16.92
C GLY A 232 11.21 16.18 17.71
N THR A 233 10.31 16.21 18.70
CA THR A 233 10.07 17.38 19.55
C THR A 233 10.24 17.09 21.03
N ALA A 234 10.64 15.88 21.42
CA ALA A 234 10.94 15.58 22.81
C ALA A 234 12.14 16.42 23.29
N GLY A 235 11.96 17.15 24.38
CA GLY A 235 12.95 18.05 24.97
C GLY A 235 12.98 19.45 24.36
N ALA A 236 12.18 19.73 23.32
CA ALA A 236 12.15 21.05 22.71
C ALA A 236 11.42 22.07 23.60
N ASN A 237 11.99 23.27 23.73
CA ASN A 237 11.34 24.36 24.48
C ASN A 237 10.24 25.05 23.64
N PRO A 238 9.29 25.76 24.26
CA PRO A 238 8.17 26.40 23.55
C PRO A 238 8.61 27.36 22.44
N ALA A 239 9.65 28.16 22.65
CA ALA A 239 10.14 29.11 21.65
C ALA A 239 10.68 28.40 20.40
N SER A 240 11.43 27.32 20.59
CA SER A 240 11.97 26.49 19.51
C SER A 240 10.87 25.72 18.77
N LEU A 241 9.80 25.32 19.46
CA LEU A 241 8.62 24.72 18.85
C LEU A 241 7.84 25.72 17.99
N GLU A 242 7.70 26.97 18.42
CA GLU A 242 7.08 28.01 17.61
C GLU A 242 7.91 28.33 16.36
N GLN A 243 9.24 28.38 16.48
CA GLN A 243 10.13 28.51 15.32
C GLN A 243 9.98 27.33 14.35
N LEU A 244 9.89 26.10 14.87
CA LEU A 244 9.62 24.93 14.04
C LEU A 244 8.26 25.04 13.34
N LYS A 245 7.19 25.42 14.04
CA LYS A 245 5.86 25.61 13.44
C LYS A 245 5.87 26.67 12.34
N ALA A 246 6.58 27.77 12.55
CA ALA A 246 6.76 28.81 11.54
C ALA A 246 7.52 28.28 10.31
N ALA A 247 8.56 27.46 10.51
CA ALA A 247 9.27 26.78 9.43
C ALA A 247 8.35 25.77 8.70
N VAL A 248 7.53 25.01 9.40
CA VAL A 248 6.55 24.09 8.78
C VAL A 248 5.55 24.84 7.90
N ALA A 249 5.13 26.04 8.31
CA ALA A 249 4.21 26.87 7.54
C ALA A 249 4.79 27.36 6.20
N THR A 250 6.12 27.38 6.02
CA THR A 250 6.73 27.74 4.73
C THR A 250 6.57 26.63 3.68
N GLY A 251 6.39 25.37 4.12
CA GLY A 251 6.36 24.20 3.24
C GLY A 251 7.70 23.87 2.57
N ASP A 252 8.77 24.61 2.89
CA ASP A 252 10.11 24.43 2.33
C ASP A 252 10.92 23.42 3.15
N GLU A 253 11.30 22.31 2.51
CA GLU A 253 11.97 21.21 3.21
C GLU A 253 13.31 21.62 3.82
N ALA A 254 14.08 22.48 3.16
CA ALA A 254 15.39 22.92 3.65
C ALA A 254 15.24 23.75 4.93
N THR A 255 14.30 24.71 4.93
CA THR A 255 13.95 25.55 6.08
C THR A 255 13.47 24.69 7.25
N ILE A 256 12.60 23.71 6.98
CA ILE A 256 12.09 22.79 8.01
C ILE A 256 13.20 21.93 8.60
N THR A 257 14.08 21.38 7.74
CA THR A 257 15.19 20.53 8.18
C THR A 257 16.20 21.32 9.01
N GLN A 258 16.47 22.57 8.63
CA GLN A 258 17.31 23.48 9.39
C GLN A 258 16.71 23.80 10.77
N ALA A 259 15.42 24.15 10.81
CA ALA A 259 14.71 24.42 12.06
C ALA A 259 14.67 23.19 12.97
N ALA A 260 14.43 22.01 12.41
CA ALA A 260 14.46 20.74 13.14
C ALA A 260 15.85 20.46 13.74
N GLY A 261 16.93 20.70 12.99
CA GLY A 261 18.30 20.57 13.50
C GLY A 261 18.61 21.57 14.63
N ALA A 262 18.07 22.78 14.56
CA ALA A 262 18.24 23.79 15.60
C ALA A 262 17.56 23.43 16.94
N LEU A 263 16.55 22.54 16.93
CA LEU A 263 15.90 22.07 18.16
C LEU A 263 16.87 21.38 19.12
N ALA A 264 17.88 20.68 18.61
CA ALA A 264 18.88 19.99 19.44
C ALA A 264 19.91 20.94 20.06
N SER A 265 20.05 22.15 19.52
CA SER A 265 21.09 23.11 19.89
C SER A 265 20.55 24.27 20.74
N ALA A 266 19.24 24.34 20.96
CA ALA A 266 18.63 25.40 21.75
C ALA A 266 18.99 25.24 23.25
N PRO A 267 19.49 26.29 23.92
CA PRO A 267 19.84 26.20 25.33
C PRO A 267 18.62 25.79 26.17
N GLN A 268 18.78 24.71 26.92
CA GLN A 268 17.79 24.20 27.88
C GLN A 268 17.80 25.12 29.11
N THR A 269 16.64 25.55 29.60
CA THR A 269 16.59 26.19 30.92
C THR A 269 16.77 25.13 32.03
N PRO A 270 17.21 25.51 33.24
CA PRO A 270 17.36 24.58 34.36
C PRO A 270 16.08 23.78 34.69
N GLU A 271 14.90 24.38 34.50
CA GLU A 271 13.58 23.72 34.64
C GLU A 271 13.25 22.73 33.51
N GLN A 272 13.86 22.87 32.32
CA GLN A 272 13.62 21.99 31.17
C GLN A 272 14.48 20.72 31.20
N THR A 273 15.57 20.72 31.97
CA THR A 273 16.51 19.60 32.05
C THR A 273 15.87 18.31 32.58
N PRO A 274 15.02 18.33 33.64
CA PRO A 274 14.29 17.16 34.10
C PRO A 274 13.26 16.65 33.08
N LEU A 275 12.56 17.57 32.38
CA LEU A 275 11.57 17.22 31.37
C LEU A 275 12.20 16.55 30.15
N ALA A 276 13.33 17.07 29.67
CA ALA A 276 14.09 16.48 28.57
C ALA A 276 14.66 15.11 28.93
N ALA A 277 15.16 14.94 30.17
CA ALA A 277 15.63 13.66 30.66
C ALA A 277 14.50 12.61 30.74
N ALA A 278 13.32 13.01 31.23
CA ALA A 278 12.15 12.14 31.29
C ALA A 278 11.63 11.76 29.89
N GLN A 279 11.61 12.71 28.95
CA GLN A 279 11.28 12.45 27.54
C GLN A 279 12.28 11.48 26.88
N ALA A 280 13.59 11.66 27.10
CA ALA A 280 14.61 10.74 26.59
C ALA A 280 14.45 9.31 27.15
N ALA A 281 14.06 9.18 28.42
CA ALA A 281 13.77 7.89 29.04
C ALA A 281 12.56 7.20 28.38
N VAL A 282 11.51 7.95 28.02
CA VAL A 282 10.36 7.41 27.26
C VAL A 282 10.78 6.91 25.88
N VAL A 283 11.63 7.66 25.17
CA VAL A 283 12.16 7.21 23.86
C VAL A 283 12.92 5.90 23.99
N ALA A 284 13.80 5.80 24.99
CA ALA A 284 14.60 4.60 25.23
C ALA A 284 13.71 3.39 25.59
N ALA A 285 12.71 3.59 26.45
CA ALA A 285 11.77 2.54 26.83
C ALA A 285 10.92 2.05 25.63
N ASN A 286 10.49 2.97 24.75
CA ASN A 286 9.76 2.61 23.53
C ASN A 286 10.61 1.82 22.54
N ALA A 287 11.89 2.17 22.37
CA ALA A 287 12.82 1.41 21.52
C ALA A 287 13.06 0.00 22.07
N GLN A 288 13.19 -0.15 23.39
CA GLN A 288 13.31 -1.44 24.05
C GLN A 288 12.04 -2.29 23.88
N ALA A 289 10.86 -1.69 23.98
CA ALA A 289 9.59 -2.39 23.75
C ALA A 289 9.46 -2.91 22.32
N GLN A 290 9.85 -2.12 21.31
CA GLN A 290 9.86 -2.59 19.92
C GLN A 290 10.81 -3.78 19.71
N ALA A 291 12.01 -3.73 20.29
CA ALA A 291 12.98 -4.83 20.22
C ALA A 291 12.47 -6.08 20.94
N ALA A 292 11.82 -5.92 22.10
CA ALA A 292 11.25 -7.03 22.86
C ALA A 292 10.11 -7.73 22.10
N VAL A 293 9.21 -6.97 21.46
CA VAL A 293 8.13 -7.52 20.63
C VAL A 293 8.69 -8.31 19.44
N GLN A 294 9.76 -7.82 18.80
CA GLN A 294 10.42 -8.53 17.70
C GLN A 294 11.10 -9.84 18.14
N SER A 295 11.51 -9.95 19.41
CA SER A 295 12.14 -11.16 19.95
C SER A 295 11.15 -12.29 20.25
N GLY A 296 9.86 -11.98 20.45
CA GLY A 296 8.84 -12.94 20.84
C GLY A 296 8.96 -13.49 22.28
N ASP A 297 9.89 -12.98 23.10
CA ASP A 297 10.07 -13.41 24.49
C ASP A 297 9.05 -12.73 25.43
N PRO A 298 8.13 -13.49 26.06
CA PRO A 298 7.11 -12.94 26.96
C PRO A 298 7.68 -12.19 28.17
N ASN A 299 8.83 -12.60 28.68
CA ASN A 299 9.47 -11.96 29.83
C ASN A 299 10.13 -10.64 29.43
N ALA A 300 10.76 -10.59 28.26
CA ALA A 300 11.31 -9.36 27.70
C ALA A 300 10.20 -8.33 27.41
N ILE A 301 9.05 -8.78 26.90
CA ILE A 301 7.89 -7.93 26.64
C ILE A 301 7.33 -7.34 27.95
N ALA A 302 7.11 -8.17 28.97
CA ALA A 302 6.63 -7.71 30.28
C ALA A 302 7.60 -6.71 30.95
N ALA A 303 8.91 -6.96 30.87
CA ALA A 303 9.93 -6.05 31.39
C ALA A 303 9.94 -4.71 30.65
N ALA A 304 9.82 -4.72 29.32
CA ALA A 304 9.78 -3.50 28.52
C ALA A 304 8.50 -2.68 28.76
N GLN A 305 7.36 -3.34 28.98
CA GLN A 305 6.09 -2.67 29.35
C GLN A 305 6.20 -1.98 30.72
N ALA A 306 6.83 -2.62 31.70
CA ALA A 306 7.08 -2.00 33.01
C ALA A 306 7.99 -0.77 32.89
N ALA A 307 9.04 -0.84 32.07
CA ALA A 307 9.94 0.29 31.80
C ALA A 307 9.22 1.45 31.10
N GLN A 308 8.32 1.17 30.15
CA GLN A 308 7.47 2.20 29.52
C GLN A 308 6.57 2.88 30.54
N ALA A 309 5.92 2.12 31.44
CA ALA A 309 5.05 2.68 32.47
C ALA A 309 5.81 3.60 33.45
N GLN A 310 7.02 3.21 33.85
CA GLN A 310 7.88 4.03 34.71
C GLN A 310 8.36 5.30 34.01
N ALA A 311 8.77 5.20 32.75
CA ALA A 311 9.19 6.36 31.97
C ALA A 311 8.02 7.34 31.73
N ALA A 312 6.82 6.83 31.49
CA ALA A 312 5.61 7.64 31.34
C ALA A 312 5.25 8.37 32.65
N ALA A 313 5.37 7.72 33.80
CA ALA A 313 5.15 8.34 35.10
C ALA A 313 6.19 9.44 35.41
N ALA A 314 7.46 9.20 35.08
CA ALA A 314 8.51 10.20 35.22
C ALA A 314 8.27 11.42 34.32
N LEU A 315 7.77 11.21 33.10
CA LEU A 315 7.39 12.29 32.19
C LEU A 315 6.22 13.11 32.74
N ALA A 316 5.18 12.45 33.24
CA ALA A 316 4.03 13.14 33.83
C ALA A 316 4.43 14.01 35.04
N ALA A 317 5.33 13.49 35.89
CA ALA A 317 5.87 14.25 37.02
C ALA A 317 6.70 15.46 36.59
N ALA A 318 7.55 15.29 35.56
CA ALA A 318 8.37 16.38 35.03
C ALA A 318 7.53 17.47 34.34
N GLN A 319 6.41 17.11 33.71
CA GLN A 319 5.46 18.07 33.12
C GLN A 319 4.71 18.89 34.19
N ALA A 320 4.39 18.28 35.33
CA ALA A 320 3.69 18.94 36.43
C ALA A 320 4.56 19.97 37.18
N GLY A 321 5.89 19.82 37.15
CA GLY A 321 6.84 20.74 37.78
C GLY A 321 7.22 21.97 36.93
N THR A 322 6.63 22.14 35.74
CA THR A 322 6.92 23.23 34.79
C THR A 322 5.76 24.23 34.58
N GLN A 323 4.68 24.12 35.36
CA GLN A 323 3.59 25.11 35.43
C GLN A 323 3.77 26.04 36.63
#